data_AF-B9TKJ1-F1
#
_entry.id   AF-B9TKJ1-F1
#
_cell.length_a   1.000
_cell.length_b   1.000
_cell.length_c   1.000
_cell.angle_alpha   90.00
_cell.angle_beta   90.00
_cell.angle_gamma   90.00
#
_symmetry.space_group_name_H-M   'P 1'
#
loop_
_entity.id
_entity.type
_entity.pdbx_description
1 polymer ?
#
loop_
_entity_poly.entity_id
_entity_poly.type
_entity_poly.pdbx_seq_one_letter_code
_entity_poly.pdbx_strand_id
1 'polypeptide(L)'
;KRERKVENFKQSSVINVPEATELVENLEMPFLKSSLIWKNIESLEVFQVLPQKPHFSPLIGHKEASREGMAMGHMLSFAVLIEKMSKLQVDDGREVFESYMEVLAELEMHGFEVKAIAERLEKLLSIKDRCKRLEDEAKKVHIGMAEGKNEKIKLEEDIDKIEKRIRQLEEQRAMKVSMKMMKDSELITLQVNANAVNEDI
;
A
#
# COMPACT_ATOMS: atom_id res chain seq x y z
N LYS A 1 -88.95 42.62 -41.63
CA LYS A 1 -89.95 41.77 -40.92
C LYS A 1 -89.90 40.35 -41.48
N ARG A 2 -89.16 39.44 -40.84
CA ARG A 2 -89.48 38.01 -40.62
C ARG A 2 -88.23 37.31 -40.10
N GLU A 3 -88.26 37.11 -38.79
CA GLU A 3 -87.39 36.24 -38.02
C GLU A 3 -87.64 34.77 -38.39
N ARG A 4 -86.61 33.93 -38.27
CA ARG A 4 -86.76 32.53 -37.90
C ARG A 4 -85.52 32.07 -37.12
N LYS A 5 -85.70 32.02 -35.79
CA LYS A 5 -85.08 31.13 -34.79
C LYS A 5 -85.62 29.69 -35.07
N VAL A 6 -85.05 28.53 -34.72
CA VAL A 6 -84.06 27.97 -33.77
C VAL A 6 -83.59 26.65 -34.47
N GLU A 7 -82.40 26.08 -34.23
CA GLU A 7 -82.28 24.94 -33.32
C GLU A 7 -80.82 24.63 -32.96
N ASN A 8 -80.63 24.42 -31.66
CA ASN A 8 -79.42 23.94 -31.00
C ASN A 8 -79.18 22.47 -31.33
N PHE A 9 -77.91 22.10 -31.55
CA PHE A 9 -77.39 20.84 -31.05
C PHE A 9 -76.07 21.09 -30.33
N LYS A 10 -76.10 20.90 -29.01
CA LYS A 10 -74.91 20.79 -28.16
C LYS A 10 -74.26 19.44 -28.46
N GLN A 11 -72.95 19.43 -28.67
CA GLN A 11 -72.14 18.33 -28.18
C GLN A 11 -70.79 18.84 -27.69
N SER A 12 -70.62 18.73 -26.37
CA SER A 12 -69.38 18.90 -25.64
C SER A 12 -68.53 17.64 -25.85
N SER A 13 -67.26 17.82 -26.17
CA SER A 13 -66.24 16.82 -25.93
C SER A 13 -64.96 17.54 -25.53
N VAL A 14 -64.79 17.62 -24.21
CA VAL A 14 -63.54 17.94 -23.53
C VAL A 14 -62.52 16.88 -23.96
N ILE A 15 -61.57 17.26 -24.79
CA ILE A 15 -60.36 16.46 -25.00
C ILE A 15 -59.32 17.06 -24.07
N ASN A 16 -59.13 16.36 -22.95
CA ASN A 16 -58.03 16.58 -22.03
C ASN A 16 -56.72 16.64 -22.81
N VAL A 17 -56.01 17.74 -22.61
CA VAL A 17 -54.58 17.85 -22.82
C VAL A 17 -53.91 16.77 -21.97
N PRO A 18 -53.16 15.81 -22.53
CA PRO A 18 -52.16 15.12 -21.76
C PRO A 18 -51.08 16.16 -21.45
N GLU A 19 -51.08 16.55 -20.19
CA GLU A 19 -50.00 17.15 -19.43
C GLU A 19 -48.63 16.92 -20.10
N ALA A 20 -48.05 18.01 -20.60
CA ALA A 20 -46.65 18.06 -21.04
C ALA A 20 -45.69 18.09 -19.82
N THR A 21 -45.92 17.20 -18.85
CA THR A 21 -45.13 17.08 -17.61
C THR A 21 -44.31 15.79 -17.54
N GLU A 22 -44.30 14.96 -18.59
CA GLU A 22 -43.32 13.87 -18.76
C GLU A 22 -42.16 14.20 -19.74
N LEU A 23 -42.05 15.45 -20.19
CA LEU A 23 -40.93 15.88 -21.05
C LEU A 23 -39.82 16.62 -20.28
N VAL A 24 -39.85 16.60 -18.94
CA VAL A 24 -38.91 17.32 -18.07
C VAL A 24 -38.00 16.37 -17.27
N GLU A 25 -37.69 15.18 -17.79
CA GLU A 25 -36.53 14.37 -17.35
C GLU A 25 -35.46 14.23 -18.46
N ASN A 26 -35.74 14.67 -19.69
CA ASN A 26 -34.87 14.43 -20.85
C ASN A 26 -33.95 15.61 -21.22
N LEU A 27 -33.57 16.46 -20.26
CA LEU A 27 -32.56 17.50 -20.49
C LEU A 27 -31.14 17.05 -20.08
N GLU A 28 -30.94 15.79 -19.68
CA GLU A 28 -29.74 15.36 -18.94
C GLU A 28 -28.73 14.55 -19.77
N MET A 29 -29.17 13.86 -20.84
CA MET A 29 -28.31 13.02 -21.67
C MET A 29 -27.99 13.71 -23.01
N PRO A 30 -26.72 13.85 -23.42
CA PRO A 30 -26.36 14.64 -24.60
C PRO A 30 -26.65 13.99 -25.96
N PHE A 31 -27.32 12.83 -25.96
CA PHE A 31 -27.70 12.04 -27.13
C PHE A 31 -28.87 11.11 -26.77
N LEU A 32 -29.58 10.61 -27.79
CA LEU A 32 -30.59 9.56 -27.64
C LEU A 32 -29.93 8.17 -27.66
N LYS A 33 -30.30 7.29 -26.73
CA LYS A 33 -29.90 5.87 -26.75
C LYS A 33 -30.68 5.11 -27.82
N SER A 34 -30.26 5.21 -29.07
CA SER A 34 -30.94 4.62 -30.23
C SER A 34 -30.53 3.15 -30.49
N SER A 35 -29.33 2.76 -30.04
CA SER A 35 -28.78 1.44 -30.29
C SER A 35 -29.34 0.36 -29.37
N LEU A 36 -29.63 -0.81 -29.95
CA LEU A 36 -30.05 -1.99 -29.19
C LEU A 36 -28.96 -2.57 -28.27
N ILE A 37 -27.69 -2.18 -28.49
CA ILE A 37 -26.53 -2.69 -27.74
C ILE A 37 -26.51 -2.19 -26.29
N TRP A 38 -27.15 -1.06 -25.98
CA TRP A 38 -27.20 -0.49 -24.62
C TRP A 38 -27.63 -1.52 -23.58
N LYS A 39 -28.67 -2.31 -23.88
CA LYS A 39 -29.17 -3.36 -22.99
C LYS A 39 -28.09 -4.37 -22.63
N ASN A 40 -27.23 -4.74 -23.58
CA ASN A 40 -26.14 -5.69 -23.33
C ASN A 40 -25.07 -5.06 -22.43
N ILE A 41 -24.68 -3.82 -22.70
CA ILE A 41 -23.65 -3.11 -21.91
C ILE A 41 -24.14 -2.87 -20.48
N GLU A 42 -25.35 -2.36 -20.31
CA GLU A 42 -25.93 -2.06 -18.99
C GLU A 42 -26.24 -3.34 -18.18
N SER A 43 -26.36 -4.49 -18.86
CA SER A 43 -26.53 -5.79 -18.22
C SER A 43 -25.23 -6.43 -17.71
N LEU A 44 -24.06 -5.85 -17.99
CA LEU A 44 -22.79 -6.38 -17.49
C LEU A 44 -22.80 -6.43 -15.96
N GLU A 45 -22.27 -7.52 -15.39
CA GLU A 45 -22.31 -7.80 -13.94
C GLU A 45 -21.80 -6.64 -13.09
N VAL A 46 -20.76 -5.95 -13.56
CA VAL A 46 -20.19 -4.77 -12.89
C VAL A 46 -21.25 -3.69 -12.60
N PHE A 47 -22.21 -3.48 -13.49
CA PHE A 47 -23.25 -2.46 -13.31
C PHE A 47 -24.42 -2.95 -12.45
N GLN A 48 -24.50 -4.27 -12.20
CA GLN A 48 -25.41 -4.83 -11.19
C GLN A 48 -24.83 -4.65 -9.78
N VAL A 49 -23.51 -4.81 -9.64
CA VAL A 49 -22.80 -4.66 -8.35
C VAL A 49 -22.52 -3.20 -8.01
N LEU A 50 -22.13 -2.40 -9.02
CA LEU A 50 -21.84 -0.98 -8.92
C LEU A 50 -22.71 -0.23 -9.93
N PRO A 51 -24.00 0.02 -9.63
CA PRO A 51 -24.88 0.78 -10.51
C PRO A 51 -24.28 2.16 -10.83
N GLN A 52 -24.30 2.54 -12.10
CA GLN A 52 -23.76 3.82 -12.58
C GLN A 52 -24.83 4.60 -13.35
N LYS A 53 -24.86 5.92 -13.16
CA LYS A 53 -25.72 6.87 -13.89
C LYS A 53 -24.93 8.09 -14.40
N PRO A 54 -23.94 7.88 -15.29
CA PRO A 54 -23.13 8.96 -15.82
C PRO A 54 -23.94 9.96 -16.65
N HIS A 55 -23.65 11.25 -16.48
CA HIS A 55 -24.32 12.34 -17.19
C HIS A 55 -23.80 12.53 -18.62
N PHE A 56 -22.55 12.15 -18.89
CA PHE A 56 -21.87 12.30 -20.19
C PHE A 56 -21.82 13.73 -20.76
N SER A 57 -22.20 14.77 -20.01
CA SER A 57 -22.23 16.18 -20.44
C SER A 57 -21.03 16.67 -21.28
N PRO A 58 -19.76 16.26 -21.03
CA PRO A 58 -18.65 16.64 -21.90
C PRO A 58 -18.84 16.25 -23.38
N LEU A 59 -19.64 15.23 -23.68
CA LEU A 59 -19.91 14.78 -25.04
C LEU A 59 -20.72 15.79 -25.87
N ILE A 60 -21.34 16.82 -25.26
CA ILE A 60 -21.98 17.93 -25.99
C ILE A 60 -20.97 18.61 -26.93
N GLY A 61 -19.69 18.68 -26.54
CA GLY A 61 -18.61 19.24 -27.37
C GLY A 61 -18.27 18.41 -28.62
N HIS A 62 -18.79 17.19 -28.75
CA HIS A 62 -18.54 16.29 -29.86
C HIS A 62 -19.69 16.30 -30.88
N LYS A 63 -19.43 15.81 -32.10
CA LYS A 63 -20.44 15.67 -33.16
C LYS A 63 -21.56 14.74 -32.69
N GLU A 64 -22.81 15.15 -32.88
CA GLU A 64 -24.00 14.41 -32.42
C GLU A 64 -23.98 12.93 -32.81
N ALA A 65 -23.66 12.64 -34.08
CA ALA A 65 -23.58 11.29 -34.61
C ALA A 65 -22.56 10.36 -33.93
N SER A 66 -21.59 10.89 -33.17
CA SER A 66 -20.59 10.07 -32.46
C SER A 66 -20.81 9.96 -30.95
N ARG A 67 -21.67 10.79 -30.36
CA ARG A 67 -21.83 10.89 -28.90
C ARG A 67 -22.29 9.58 -28.27
N GLU A 68 -23.28 8.93 -28.87
CA GLU A 68 -23.80 7.66 -28.38
C GLU A 68 -22.70 6.57 -28.34
N GLY A 69 -21.90 6.46 -29.40
CA GLY A 69 -20.79 5.51 -29.46
C GLY A 69 -19.70 5.80 -28.43
N MET A 70 -19.37 7.07 -28.20
CA MET A 70 -18.40 7.47 -27.16
C MET A 70 -18.89 7.12 -25.76
N ALA A 71 -20.17 7.38 -25.46
CA ALA A 71 -20.75 7.05 -24.16
C ALA A 71 -20.73 5.54 -23.89
N MET A 72 -21.05 4.70 -24.90
CA MET A 72 -20.87 3.25 -24.79
C MET A 72 -19.41 2.87 -24.52
N GLY A 73 -18.47 3.55 -25.20
CA GLY A 73 -17.04 3.38 -24.96
C GLY A 73 -16.66 3.64 -23.50
N HIS A 74 -17.14 4.73 -22.91
CA HIS A 74 -16.90 5.03 -21.49
C HIS A 74 -17.50 3.99 -20.55
N MET A 75 -18.73 3.52 -20.81
CA MET A 75 -19.33 2.42 -20.02
C MET A 75 -18.46 1.16 -20.08
N LEU A 76 -18.03 0.76 -21.28
CA LEU A 76 -17.18 -0.42 -21.44
C LEU A 76 -15.81 -0.22 -20.77
N SER A 77 -15.22 0.97 -20.89
CA SER A 77 -13.97 1.32 -20.22
C SER A 77 -14.08 1.19 -18.70
N PHE A 78 -15.18 1.66 -18.09
CA PHE A 78 -15.44 1.46 -16.66
C PHE A 78 -15.48 -0.02 -16.32
N ALA A 79 -16.26 -0.82 -17.07
CA ALA A 79 -16.38 -2.26 -16.82
C ALA A 79 -15.02 -2.99 -16.87
N VAL A 80 -14.24 -2.73 -17.92
CA VAL A 80 -12.90 -3.31 -18.10
C VAL A 80 -11.94 -2.84 -17.01
N LEU A 81 -12.03 -1.57 -16.61
CA LEU A 81 -11.17 -1.02 -15.56
C LEU A 81 -11.42 -1.68 -14.21
N ILE A 82 -12.68 -1.89 -13.82
CA ILE A 82 -13.04 -2.60 -12.58
C ILE A 82 -12.54 -4.05 -12.63
N GLU A 83 -12.69 -4.73 -13.75
CA GLU A 83 -12.18 -6.09 -13.92
C GLU A 83 -10.65 -6.12 -13.74
N LYS A 84 -9.93 -5.18 -14.37
CA LYS A 84 -8.47 -5.05 -14.22
C LYS A 84 -8.08 -4.74 -12.78
N MET A 85 -8.74 -3.80 -12.12
CA MET A 85 -8.51 -3.47 -10.71
C MET A 85 -8.77 -4.64 -9.77
N SER A 86 -9.71 -5.53 -10.10
CA SER A 86 -9.97 -6.74 -9.29
C SER A 86 -8.79 -7.73 -9.29
N LYS A 87 -7.94 -7.67 -10.31
CA LYS A 87 -6.77 -8.54 -10.50
C LYS A 87 -5.46 -7.86 -10.06
N LEU A 88 -5.50 -6.55 -9.79
CA LEU A 88 -4.34 -5.73 -9.46
C LEU A 88 -3.70 -6.20 -8.15
N GLN A 89 -2.37 -6.38 -8.18
CA GLN A 89 -1.55 -6.82 -7.07
C GLN A 89 -0.66 -5.69 -6.56
N VAL A 90 -0.14 -5.85 -5.33
CA VAL A 90 0.73 -4.84 -4.69
C VAL A 90 2.09 -4.74 -5.38
N ASP A 91 2.58 -5.82 -5.99
CA ASP A 91 3.86 -5.90 -6.69
C ASP A 91 3.80 -5.31 -8.12
N ASP A 92 2.61 -5.18 -8.72
CA ASP A 92 2.41 -4.56 -10.02
C ASP A 92 3.05 -3.17 -10.13
N GLY A 93 3.56 -2.82 -11.32
CA GLY A 93 4.27 -1.57 -11.55
C GLY A 93 3.45 -0.33 -11.18
N ARG A 94 4.13 0.69 -10.64
CA ARG A 94 3.49 1.96 -10.20
C ARG A 94 2.75 2.65 -11.33
N GLU A 95 3.29 2.56 -12.55
CA GLU A 95 2.71 3.10 -13.77
C GLU A 95 1.31 2.53 -14.06
N VAL A 96 1.01 1.31 -13.62
CA VAL A 96 -0.32 0.71 -13.78
C VAL A 96 -1.34 1.40 -12.86
N PHE A 97 -0.95 1.70 -11.62
CA PHE A 97 -1.79 2.42 -10.67
C PHE A 97 -2.07 3.84 -11.16
N GLU A 98 -1.03 4.54 -11.61
CA GLU A 98 -1.13 5.90 -12.13
C GLU A 98 -2.03 5.96 -13.37
N SER A 99 -1.82 5.05 -14.33
CA SER A 99 -2.70 4.93 -15.51
C SER A 99 -4.15 4.66 -15.12
N TYR A 100 -4.41 3.82 -14.11
CA TYR A 100 -5.78 3.54 -13.67
C TYR A 100 -6.42 4.75 -12.97
N MET A 101 -5.66 5.52 -12.20
CA MET A 101 -6.15 6.77 -11.61
C MET A 101 -6.50 7.81 -12.67
N GLU A 102 -5.69 7.94 -13.72
CA GLU A 102 -5.98 8.83 -14.86
C GLU A 102 -7.32 8.45 -15.53
N VAL A 103 -7.53 7.16 -15.83
CA VAL A 103 -8.78 6.70 -16.44
C VAL A 103 -9.97 6.91 -15.49
N LEU A 104 -9.82 6.71 -14.18
CA LEU A 104 -10.88 7.02 -13.22
C LEU A 104 -11.24 8.51 -13.23
N ALA A 105 -10.25 9.41 -13.28
CA ALA A 105 -10.50 10.85 -13.37
C ALA A 105 -11.24 11.22 -14.67
N GLU A 106 -10.85 10.63 -15.81
CA GLU A 106 -11.57 10.82 -17.07
C GLU A 106 -13.03 10.33 -17.00
N LEU A 107 -13.27 9.19 -16.36
CA LEU A 107 -14.62 8.66 -16.14
C LEU A 107 -15.43 9.54 -15.18
N GLU A 108 -14.81 10.06 -14.11
CA GLU A 108 -15.45 10.99 -13.17
C GLU A 108 -15.96 12.24 -13.89
N MET A 109 -15.17 12.79 -14.82
CA MET A 109 -15.59 13.94 -15.64
C MET A 109 -16.84 13.67 -16.48
N HIS A 110 -17.10 12.41 -16.82
CA HIS A 110 -18.30 11.98 -17.55
C HIS A 110 -19.46 11.59 -16.62
N GLY A 111 -19.28 11.72 -15.30
CA GLY A 111 -20.30 11.50 -14.29
C GLY A 111 -20.31 10.11 -13.67
N PHE A 112 -19.24 9.32 -13.86
CA PHE A 112 -19.14 8.04 -13.16
C PHE A 112 -18.83 8.24 -11.68
N GLU A 113 -19.47 7.45 -10.82
CA GLU A 113 -19.20 7.41 -9.38
C GLU A 113 -17.97 6.55 -9.12
N VAL A 114 -16.79 7.18 -9.11
CA VAL A 114 -15.49 6.50 -8.98
C VAL A 114 -14.81 6.72 -7.64
N LYS A 115 -15.33 7.59 -6.78
CA LYS A 115 -14.63 8.04 -5.55
C LYS A 115 -14.15 6.88 -4.67
N ALA A 116 -15.04 5.95 -4.33
CA ALA A 116 -14.68 4.81 -3.49
C ALA A 116 -13.63 3.88 -4.15
N ILE A 117 -13.65 3.81 -5.48
CA ILE A 117 -12.70 3.01 -6.28
C ILE A 117 -11.33 3.69 -6.27
N ALA A 118 -11.29 5.01 -6.48
CA ALA A 118 -10.08 5.82 -6.41
C ALA A 118 -9.43 5.75 -5.02
N GLU A 119 -10.21 5.95 -3.95
CA GLU A 119 -9.72 5.83 -2.56
C GLU A 119 -9.12 4.44 -2.27
N ARG A 120 -9.75 3.38 -2.80
CA ARG A 120 -9.22 2.01 -2.67
C ARG A 120 -7.89 1.84 -3.40
N LEU A 121 -7.75 2.42 -4.60
CA LEU A 121 -6.52 2.37 -5.38
C LEU A 121 -5.38 3.15 -4.69
N GLU A 122 -5.67 4.34 -4.15
CA GLU A 122 -4.72 5.13 -3.35
C GLU A 122 -4.26 4.36 -2.11
N LYS A 123 -5.19 3.70 -1.41
CA LYS A 123 -4.86 2.87 -0.25
C LYS A 123 -3.93 1.72 -0.64
N LEU A 124 -4.18 1.08 -1.77
CA LEU A 124 -3.32 0.00 -2.27
C LEU A 124 -1.91 0.51 -2.61
N LEU A 125 -1.81 1.69 -3.21
CA LEU A 125 -0.53 2.36 -3.49
C LEU A 125 0.23 2.70 -2.20
N SER A 126 -0.48 3.19 -1.18
CA SER A 126 0.10 3.44 0.16
C SER A 126 0.66 2.16 0.80
N ILE A 127 -0.05 1.03 0.66
CA ILE A 127 0.41 -0.28 1.12
C ILE A 127 1.68 -0.68 0.38
N LYS A 128 1.73 -0.53 -0.95
CA LYS A 128 2.92 -0.81 -1.77
C LYS A 128 4.14 -0.02 -1.28
N ASP A 129 3.97 1.28 -1.05
CA ASP A 129 5.06 2.13 -0.56
C ASP A 129 5.53 1.74 0.84
N ARG A 130 4.60 1.31 1.70
CA ARG A 130 4.95 0.79 3.02
C ARG A 130 5.72 -0.53 2.93
N CYS A 131 5.30 -1.45 2.07
CA CYS A 131 6.00 -2.72 1.87
C CYS A 131 7.45 -2.48 1.43
N LYS A 132 7.67 -1.61 0.44
CA LYS A 132 9.01 -1.25 -0.03
C LYS A 132 9.90 -0.70 1.10
N ARG A 133 9.37 0.20 1.93
CA ARG A 133 10.13 0.72 3.09
C ARG A 133 10.49 -0.36 4.10
N LEU A 134 9.54 -1.25 4.41
CA LEU A 134 9.79 -2.36 5.35
C LEU A 134 10.81 -3.35 4.81
N GLU A 135 10.82 -3.63 3.51
CA GLU A 135 11.84 -4.45 2.86
C GLU A 135 13.24 -3.84 2.99
N ASP A 136 13.36 -2.53 2.75
CA ASP A 136 14.64 -1.83 2.87
C ASP A 136 15.13 -1.76 4.32
N GLU A 137 14.22 -1.57 5.28
CA GLU A 137 14.53 -1.65 6.71
C GLU A 137 14.96 -3.05 7.13
N ALA A 138 14.27 -4.10 6.66
CA ALA A 138 14.62 -5.49 6.94
C ALA A 138 16.02 -5.84 6.41
N LYS A 139 16.37 -5.38 5.20
CA LYS A 139 17.73 -5.53 4.65
C LYS A 139 18.78 -4.88 5.55
N LYS A 140 18.52 -3.64 6.01
CA LYS A 140 19.42 -2.91 6.91
C LYS A 140 19.63 -3.64 8.24
N VAL A 141 18.55 -4.13 8.84
CA VAL A 141 18.61 -4.92 10.09
C VAL A 141 19.43 -6.19 9.87
N HIS A 142 19.22 -6.89 8.76
CA HIS A 142 19.93 -8.13 8.46
C HIS A 142 21.45 -7.90 8.32
N ILE A 143 21.86 -6.82 7.65
CA ILE A 143 23.27 -6.40 7.55
C ILE A 143 23.85 -6.15 8.95
N GLY A 144 23.17 -5.35 9.78
CA GLY A 144 23.64 -5.05 11.13
C GLY A 144 23.74 -6.29 12.03
N MET A 145 22.83 -7.26 11.88
CA MET A 145 22.93 -8.54 12.58
C MET A 145 24.15 -9.36 12.17
N ALA A 146 24.47 -9.39 10.87
CA ALA A 146 25.64 -10.10 10.36
C ALA A 146 26.94 -9.47 10.87
N GLU A 147 27.03 -8.13 10.86
CA GLU A 147 28.14 -7.37 11.42
C GLU A 147 28.30 -7.63 12.92
N GLY A 148 27.23 -7.51 13.70
CA GLY A 148 27.26 -7.78 15.14
C GLY A 148 27.65 -9.22 15.48
N LYS A 149 27.24 -10.21 14.66
CA LYS A 149 27.68 -11.60 14.82
C LYS A 149 29.19 -11.74 14.60
N ASN A 150 29.74 -11.07 13.60
CA ASN A 150 31.18 -11.07 13.33
C ASN A 150 31.98 -10.40 14.44
N GLU A 151 31.51 -9.26 14.96
CA GLU A 151 32.13 -8.59 16.11
C GLU A 151 32.11 -9.47 17.37
N LYS A 152 30.99 -10.15 17.64
CA LYS A 152 30.89 -11.10 18.74
C LYS A 152 31.96 -12.20 18.64
N ILE A 153 32.14 -12.79 17.46
CA ILE A 153 33.14 -13.85 17.24
C ILE A 153 34.55 -13.33 17.58
N LYS A 154 34.91 -12.12 17.12
CA LYS A 154 36.21 -11.50 17.42
C LYS A 154 36.42 -11.26 18.92
N LEU A 155 35.38 -10.78 19.61
CA LEU A 155 35.43 -10.57 21.06
C LEU A 155 35.62 -11.90 21.80
N GLU A 156 34.95 -12.96 21.35
CA GLU A 156 35.07 -14.30 21.94
C GLU A 156 36.50 -14.85 21.76
N GLU A 157 37.11 -14.67 20.58
CA GLU A 157 38.53 -15.00 20.34
C GLU A 157 39.49 -14.19 21.22
N ASP A 158 39.21 -12.91 21.46
CA ASP A 158 40.05 -12.06 22.31
C ASP A 158 39.92 -12.41 23.79
N ILE A 159 38.71 -12.78 24.25
CA ILE A 159 38.47 -13.34 25.59
C ILE A 159 39.30 -14.61 25.78
N ASP A 160 39.25 -15.55 24.83
CA ASP A 160 40.03 -16.79 24.89
C ASP A 160 41.54 -16.54 24.99
N LYS A 161 42.05 -15.54 24.25
CA LYS A 161 43.47 -15.11 24.33
C LYS A 161 43.80 -14.56 25.72
N ILE A 162 42.93 -13.71 26.28
CA ILE A 162 43.11 -13.14 27.62
C ILE A 162 43.12 -14.24 28.67
N GLU A 163 42.16 -15.17 28.64
CA GLU A 163 42.10 -16.30 29.58
C GLU A 163 43.37 -17.16 29.52
N LYS A 164 43.88 -17.43 28.31
CA LYS A 164 45.15 -18.13 28.15
C LYS A 164 46.32 -17.37 28.79
N ARG A 165 46.34 -16.04 28.67
CA ARG A 165 47.39 -15.21 29.28
C ARG A 165 47.27 -15.17 30.80
N ILE A 166 46.06 -15.13 31.35
CA ILE A 166 45.80 -15.19 32.80
C ILE A 166 46.37 -16.50 33.37
N ARG A 167 46.04 -17.66 32.77
CA ARG A 167 46.56 -18.97 33.21
C ARG A 167 48.09 -19.01 33.25
N GLN A 168 48.75 -18.47 32.21
CA GLN A 168 50.22 -18.39 32.18
C GLN A 168 50.78 -17.53 33.31
N LEU A 169 50.14 -16.39 33.62
CA LEU A 169 50.58 -15.51 34.69
C LEU A 169 50.36 -16.14 36.07
N GLU A 170 49.27 -16.88 36.26
CA GLU A 170 49.00 -17.63 37.50
C GLU A 170 50.05 -18.71 37.75
N GLU A 171 50.43 -19.46 36.72
CA GLU A 171 51.51 -20.46 36.77
C GLU A 171 52.85 -19.82 37.12
N GLN A 172 53.21 -18.72 36.45
CA GLN A 172 54.42 -17.95 36.76
C GLN A 172 54.42 -17.42 38.20
N ARG A 173 53.27 -16.96 38.68
CA ARG A 173 53.12 -16.47 40.07
C ARG A 173 53.33 -17.62 41.06
N ALA A 174 52.72 -18.79 40.83
CA ALA A 174 52.88 -19.96 41.69
C ALA A 174 54.36 -20.40 41.79
N MET A 175 55.06 -20.47 40.66
CA MET A 175 56.49 -20.80 40.61
C MET A 175 57.34 -19.80 41.41
N LYS A 176 57.11 -18.49 41.24
CA LYS A 176 57.82 -17.45 41.99
C LYS A 176 57.55 -17.49 43.49
N VAL A 177 56.31 -17.76 43.90
CA VAL A 177 55.95 -17.93 45.32
C VAL A 177 56.68 -19.11 45.93
N SER A 178 56.75 -20.25 45.23
CA SER A 178 57.51 -21.43 45.70
C SER A 178 59.00 -21.15 45.84
N MET A 179 59.63 -20.51 44.85
CA MET A 179 61.04 -20.12 44.91
C MET A 179 61.32 -19.15 46.06
N LYS A 180 60.41 -18.19 46.31
CA LYS A 180 60.52 -17.29 47.46
C LYS A 180 60.50 -18.06 48.78
N MET A 181 59.56 -18.99 48.97
CA MET A 181 59.48 -19.79 50.20
C MET A 181 60.76 -20.61 50.45
N MET A 182 61.36 -21.19 49.40
CA MET A 182 62.65 -21.87 49.53
C MET A 182 63.77 -20.92 49.96
N LYS A 183 63.84 -19.73 49.36
CA LYS A 183 64.84 -18.71 49.72
C LYS A 183 64.64 -18.18 51.14
N ASP A 184 63.40 -17.94 51.56
CA ASP A 184 63.08 -17.53 52.93
C ASP A 184 63.54 -18.61 53.94
N SER A 185 63.35 -19.90 53.62
CA SER A 185 63.83 -21.01 54.46
C SER A 185 65.36 -21.08 54.52
N GLU A 186 66.05 -20.95 53.38
CA GLU A 186 67.53 -20.91 53.34
C GLU A 186 68.08 -19.75 54.19
N LEU A 187 67.43 -18.58 54.12
CA LEU A 187 67.83 -17.40 54.89
C LEU A 187 67.68 -17.62 56.40
N ILE A 188 66.58 -18.23 56.84
CA ILE A 188 66.38 -18.59 58.26
C ILE A 188 67.48 -19.55 58.74
N THR A 189 67.82 -20.57 57.96
CA THR A 189 68.89 -21.52 58.35
C THR A 189 70.26 -20.85 58.45
N LEU A 190 70.59 -19.96 57.52
CA LEU A 190 71.83 -19.20 57.55
C LEU A 190 71.88 -18.26 58.76
N GLN A 191 70.76 -17.62 59.10
CA GLN A 191 70.64 -16.75 60.27
C GLN A 191 70.87 -17.52 61.58
N VAL A 192 70.26 -18.70 61.74
CA VAL A 192 70.45 -19.56 62.92
C VAL A 192 71.91 -19.99 63.05
N ASN A 193 72.53 -20.43 61.95
CA ASN A 193 73.94 -20.84 61.95
C ASN A 193 74.87 -19.68 62.30
N ALA A 194 74.63 -18.49 61.75
CA ALA A 194 75.41 -17.29 62.05
C ALA A 194 75.32 -16.90 63.54
N ASN A 195 74.13 -17.00 64.13
CA ASN A 195 73.93 -16.72 65.56
C ASN A 195 74.68 -17.73 66.44
N ALA A 196 74.64 -19.02 66.12
CA ALA A 196 75.36 -20.06 66.87
C ALA A 196 76.89 -19.83 66.87
N VAL A 197 77.47 -19.52 65.71
CA VAL A 197 78.90 -19.18 65.60
C VAL A 197 79.28 -17.97 66.45
N ASN A 198 78.37 -17.02 66.59
CA ASN A 198 78.61 -15.78 67.34
C ASN A 198 78.42 -15.96 68.87
N GLU A 199 77.74 -17.01 69.32
CA GLU A 199 77.62 -17.39 70.74
C GLU A 199 78.82 -18.24 71.22
N ASP A 200 79.55 -18.88 70.30
CA ASP A 200 80.74 -19.70 70.57
C ASP A 200 82.07 -18.90 70.60
N ILE A 201 82.02 -17.56 70.49
CA ILE A 201 83.17 -16.62 70.58
C ILE A 201 83.11 -15.85 71.88
#